data_AF-A0A1V6FFV4-F1
#
_entry.id   AF-A0A1V6FFV4-F1
#
_cell.length_a   1.000
_cell.length_b   1.000
_cell.length_c   1.000
_cell.angle_alpha   90.00
_cell.angle_beta   90.00
_cell.angle_gamma   90.00
#
_symmetry.space_group_name_H-M   'P 1'
#
loop_
_entity.id
_entity.type
_entity.pdbx_description
1 polymer ?
#
loop_
_entity_poly.entity_id
_entity_poly.type
_entity_poly.pdbx_seq_one_letter_code
_entity_poly.pdbx_strand_id
1 'polypeptide(L)'
;MRGAVKMVTVFLVVWTWALYGQADVIKTAVGETFNQSPFEYELRELERRQTHTVYAISYPSPVVSDLESNNTVHGEFFLPHGLPSTKSHPAVVINHILAGGFDLERMMCTTLANNGVVAMFIMMPYYERRGDNRGRKQMLESADRFIKSLEQAIQDNRRAVDVLASRPEVAADKVGIGGGSLGAIISASVCGFEPRLERAFLLMGGGNLEQIFRHESRETAVFRKFLDSLDDASRKETLDALMRLDPISQGEALRRLSRFGRMRMICASEDHVIPPECSQLLAEAAGCTITWLPGVNHYTVASQSAFIFAELVDFFTVRRPPEWKPVGASDGDNPEAVGLRLLAGFLRELSQMLTETPTPGCGHRLSLSLAIDDEGSSHKAELQLRRGARGWYALSGNVPKLGQAAFGQAEYPWMAGAKESLYVGSLNAVDGRRFDTFIAPEQLLKYQMGIGALASVVMAPEMLTGYTRVAATPTTEGMTRVAVDIPHPDFFGRINLVFDAKGAPKNGFFAVGGVQGTLTISEWRLDAETPEADFGPPAGRTAREVNQEDVLRMVAAIFNRLLESINL
;
A
#
# COMPACT_ATOMS: atom_id res chain seq x y z
N MET A 1 -27.42 28.20 33.71
CA MET A 1 -26.56 27.64 32.63
C MET A 1 -26.32 26.13 32.73
N ARG A 2 -26.15 25.50 33.92
CA ARG A 2 -25.90 24.04 34.02
C ARG A 2 -27.07 23.13 33.60
N GLY A 3 -28.33 23.58 33.70
CA GLY A 3 -29.51 22.81 33.27
C GLY A 3 -29.72 22.79 31.75
N ALA A 4 -29.50 23.92 31.08
CA ALA A 4 -29.65 24.04 29.62
C ALA A 4 -28.54 23.28 28.86
N VAL A 5 -27.31 23.27 29.38
CA VAL A 5 -26.20 22.48 28.80
C VAL A 5 -26.49 20.98 28.91
N LYS A 6 -26.97 20.48 30.06
CA LYS A 6 -27.38 19.08 30.20
C LYS A 6 -28.53 18.71 29.25
N MET A 7 -29.49 19.61 29.06
CA MET A 7 -30.63 19.35 28.17
C MET A 7 -30.18 19.31 26.70
N VAL A 8 -29.29 20.21 26.27
CA VAL A 8 -28.70 20.20 24.92
C VAL A 8 -27.80 18.98 24.70
N THR A 9 -27.04 18.53 25.71
CA THR A 9 -26.23 17.29 25.61
C THR A 9 -27.12 16.06 25.49
N VAL A 10 -28.20 15.95 26.28
CA VAL A 10 -29.15 14.85 26.17
C VAL A 10 -29.89 14.90 24.83
N PHE A 11 -30.29 16.09 24.37
CA PHE A 11 -30.95 16.25 23.07
C PHE A 11 -30.02 15.88 21.91
N LEU A 12 -28.74 16.28 21.96
CA LEU A 12 -27.71 15.91 20.99
C LEU A 12 -27.42 14.40 21.02
N VAL A 13 -27.36 13.77 22.19
CA VAL A 13 -27.15 12.32 22.32
C VAL A 13 -28.36 11.53 21.80
N VAL A 14 -29.59 11.98 22.06
CA VAL A 14 -30.81 11.34 21.57
C VAL A 14 -30.99 11.54 20.06
N TRP A 15 -30.63 12.72 19.53
CA TRP A 15 -30.63 12.98 18.09
C TRP A 15 -29.51 12.24 17.35
N THR A 16 -28.30 12.12 17.92
CA THR A 16 -27.24 11.30 17.32
C THR A 16 -27.57 9.81 17.35
N TRP A 17 -28.36 9.36 18.33
CA TRP A 17 -28.91 8.00 18.35
C TRP A 17 -29.92 7.75 17.22
N ALA A 18 -30.74 8.75 16.88
CA ALA A 18 -31.66 8.69 15.74
C ALA A 18 -30.97 8.85 14.37
N LEU A 19 -29.77 9.43 14.34
CA LEU A 19 -28.89 9.52 13.15
C LEU A 19 -28.00 8.28 12.98
N TYR A 20 -27.82 7.47 14.02
CA TYR A 20 -27.41 6.07 13.90
C TYR A 20 -28.60 5.29 13.34
N GLY A 21 -28.86 5.45 12.04
CA GLY A 21 -29.61 4.44 11.31
C GLY A 21 -28.96 3.10 11.61
N GLN A 22 -29.73 2.13 12.10
CA GLN A 22 -29.23 0.76 12.17
C GLN A 22 -28.81 0.39 10.76
N ALA A 23 -27.50 0.31 10.52
CA ALA A 23 -26.99 -0.20 9.25
C ALA A 23 -27.65 -1.57 9.06
N ASP A 24 -28.41 -1.72 7.97
CA ASP A 24 -29.14 -2.95 7.70
C ASP A 24 -28.16 -4.13 7.77
N VAL A 25 -28.43 -5.07 8.68
CA VAL A 25 -27.62 -6.27 8.82
C VAL A 25 -28.17 -7.30 7.84
N ILE A 26 -27.38 -7.64 6.83
CA ILE A 26 -27.74 -8.66 5.85
C ILE A 26 -27.32 -10.02 6.42
N LYS A 27 -28.29 -10.87 6.72
CA LYS A 27 -28.09 -12.26 7.15
C LYS A 27 -28.20 -13.20 5.97
N THR A 28 -27.21 -14.05 5.77
CA THR A 28 -27.20 -15.03 4.66
C THR A 28 -26.86 -16.41 5.17
N ALA A 29 -27.73 -17.38 4.87
CA ALA A 29 -27.50 -18.79 5.17
C ALA A 29 -26.59 -19.45 4.12
N VAL A 30 -25.65 -20.27 4.57
CA VAL A 30 -24.76 -21.08 3.73
C VAL A 30 -25.05 -22.54 4.01
N GLY A 31 -25.70 -23.21 3.06
CA GLY A 31 -26.05 -24.63 3.17
C GLY A 31 -24.94 -25.58 2.73
N GLU A 32 -24.28 -25.27 1.62
CA GLU A 32 -23.18 -26.08 1.08
C GLU A 32 -21.85 -25.65 1.72
N THR A 33 -21.26 -26.53 2.53
CA THR A 33 -20.05 -26.22 3.31
C THR A 33 -19.07 -27.38 3.26
N PHE A 34 -17.77 -27.09 3.46
CA PHE A 34 -16.73 -28.12 3.38
C PHE A 34 -16.87 -29.23 4.43
N ASN A 35 -17.52 -28.96 5.55
CA ASN A 35 -17.71 -29.90 6.66
C ASN A 35 -19.17 -30.33 6.84
N GLN A 36 -20.06 -30.03 5.88
CA GLN A 36 -21.47 -30.38 5.95
C GLN A 36 -22.22 -29.78 7.17
N SER A 37 -21.70 -28.70 7.74
CA SER A 37 -22.35 -27.95 8.83
C SER A 37 -22.77 -26.58 8.32
N PRO A 38 -24.07 -26.38 8.00
CA PRO A 38 -24.60 -25.09 7.61
C PRO A 38 -24.37 -24.01 8.68
N PHE A 39 -24.29 -22.75 8.24
CA PHE A 39 -24.15 -21.61 9.13
C PHE A 39 -24.77 -20.35 8.51
N GLU A 40 -24.87 -19.29 9.30
CA GLU A 40 -25.26 -17.95 8.84
C GLU A 40 -24.07 -17.01 8.99
N TYR A 41 -23.89 -16.12 8.01
CA TYR A 41 -23.01 -14.96 8.15
C TYR A 41 -23.81 -13.67 8.10
N GLU A 42 -23.26 -12.65 8.75
CA GLU A 42 -23.80 -11.30 8.80
C GLU A 42 -22.89 -10.35 8.03
N LEU A 43 -23.48 -9.48 7.21
CA LEU A 43 -22.81 -8.32 6.62
C LEU A 43 -23.44 -7.05 7.17
N ARG A 44 -22.60 -6.15 7.65
CA ARG A 44 -23.00 -4.80 8.06
C ARG A 44 -22.19 -3.79 7.26
N GLU A 45 -22.87 -2.93 6.51
CA GLU A 45 -22.19 -1.90 5.70
C GLU A 45 -21.31 -1.02 6.60
N LEU A 46 -20.04 -0.89 6.24
CA LEU A 46 -19.09 0.00 6.89
C LEU A 46 -18.94 1.29 6.08
N GLU A 47 -18.76 1.14 4.78
CA GLU A 47 -18.44 2.23 3.88
C GLU A 47 -18.95 1.91 2.47
N ARG A 48 -19.57 2.89 1.82
CA ARG A 48 -19.94 2.79 0.40
C ARG A 48 -19.03 3.68 -0.43
N ARG A 49 -18.16 3.04 -1.22
CA ARG A 49 -17.20 3.72 -2.09
C ARG A 49 -17.75 3.83 -3.51
N GLN A 50 -17.03 4.50 -4.39
CA GLN A 50 -17.47 4.70 -5.78
C GLN A 50 -17.64 3.38 -6.53
N THR A 51 -16.66 2.49 -6.44
CA THR A 51 -16.57 1.25 -7.24
C THR A 51 -17.03 0.01 -6.50
N HIS A 52 -17.16 0.06 -5.17
CA HIS A 52 -17.49 -1.09 -4.33
C HIS A 52 -18.10 -0.66 -2.99
N THR A 53 -18.73 -1.60 -2.29
CA THR A 53 -19.17 -1.44 -0.90
C THR A 53 -18.32 -2.32 0.02
N VAL A 54 -17.94 -1.79 1.17
CA VAL A 54 -17.19 -2.49 2.22
C VAL A 54 -18.15 -2.84 3.36
N TYR A 55 -18.17 -4.11 3.74
CA TYR A 55 -18.98 -4.63 4.83
C TYR A 55 -18.09 -5.19 5.92
N ALA A 56 -18.45 -4.99 7.19
CA ALA A 56 -18.00 -5.86 8.26
C ALA A 56 -18.70 -7.20 8.09
N ILE A 57 -17.94 -8.29 8.11
CA ILE A 57 -18.47 -9.64 8.06
C ILE A 57 -18.23 -10.36 9.39
N SER A 58 -19.22 -11.16 9.82
CA SER A 58 -19.03 -12.11 10.92
C SER A 58 -19.80 -13.42 10.72
N TYR A 59 -19.22 -14.52 11.19
CA TYR A 59 -19.82 -15.85 11.14
C TYR A 59 -19.18 -16.78 12.18
N PRO A 60 -19.85 -17.88 12.59
CA PRO A 60 -19.27 -18.82 13.54
C PRO A 60 -18.05 -19.54 12.96
N SER A 61 -16.99 -19.64 13.76
CA SER A 61 -15.84 -20.49 13.47
C SER A 61 -16.29 -21.96 13.46
N PRO A 62 -15.81 -22.80 12.52
CA PRO A 62 -16.08 -24.24 12.53
C PRO A 62 -15.35 -24.98 13.67
N VAL A 63 -14.41 -24.32 14.36
CA VAL A 63 -13.72 -24.82 15.54
C VAL A 63 -14.20 -24.05 16.77
N VAL A 64 -14.53 -24.75 17.85
CA VAL A 64 -14.92 -24.17 19.12
C VAL A 64 -13.74 -24.26 20.08
N SER A 65 -13.22 -23.11 20.47
CA SER A 65 -12.19 -22.93 21.51
C SER A 65 -12.84 -22.60 22.85
N ASP A 66 -12.02 -22.60 23.91
CA ASP A 66 -12.43 -22.24 25.27
C ASP A 66 -12.71 -20.74 25.44
N LEU A 67 -12.12 -19.90 24.60
CA LEU A 67 -12.41 -18.46 24.56
C LEU A 67 -13.62 -18.20 23.65
N GLU A 68 -14.75 -17.84 24.23
CA GLU A 68 -16.02 -17.61 23.49
C GLU A 68 -15.87 -16.57 22.36
N SER A 69 -15.16 -15.47 22.61
CA SER A 69 -14.94 -14.41 21.62
C SER A 69 -14.13 -14.89 20.41
N ASN A 70 -13.30 -15.91 20.58
CA ASN A 70 -12.52 -16.51 19.51
C ASN A 70 -13.36 -17.41 18.58
N ASN A 71 -14.58 -17.80 19.00
CA ASN A 71 -15.45 -18.70 18.25
C ASN A 71 -16.30 -17.98 17.19
N THR A 72 -16.18 -16.65 17.09
CA THR A 72 -16.76 -15.85 16.00
C THR A 72 -15.64 -15.32 15.12
N VAL A 73 -15.70 -15.63 13.83
CA VAL A 73 -14.81 -15.04 12.82
C VAL A 73 -15.33 -13.65 12.49
N HIS A 74 -14.42 -12.69 12.44
CA HIS A 74 -14.68 -11.31 12.05
C HIS A 74 -13.82 -10.95 10.85
N GLY A 75 -14.24 -9.99 10.03
CA GLY A 75 -13.45 -9.53 8.90
C GLY A 75 -14.11 -8.36 8.17
N GLU A 76 -13.57 -8.06 6.99
CA GLU A 76 -14.15 -7.09 6.05
C GLU A 76 -14.34 -7.76 4.68
N PHE A 77 -15.48 -7.48 4.05
CA PHE A 77 -15.90 -8.02 2.75
C PHE A 77 -16.12 -6.86 1.76
N PHE A 78 -15.46 -6.94 0.61
CA PHE A 78 -15.38 -5.90 -0.41
C PHE A 78 -16.13 -6.38 -1.65
N LEU A 79 -17.27 -5.74 -1.93
CA LEU A 79 -18.16 -6.11 -3.02
C LEU A 79 -18.13 -5.06 -4.13
N PRO A 80 -17.53 -5.36 -5.29
CA PRO A 80 -17.59 -4.49 -6.46
C PRO A 80 -19.04 -4.20 -6.88
N HIS A 81 -19.28 -2.96 -7.28
CA HIS A 81 -20.56 -2.56 -7.85
C HIS A 81 -20.75 -3.14 -9.26
N GLY A 82 -22.01 -3.36 -9.62
CA GLY A 82 -22.40 -3.81 -10.97
C GLY A 82 -22.04 -5.25 -11.31
N LEU A 83 -21.67 -6.08 -10.32
CA LEU A 83 -21.48 -7.50 -10.54
C LEU A 83 -22.85 -8.18 -10.76
N PRO A 84 -23.10 -8.81 -11.91
CA PRO A 84 -24.33 -9.55 -12.14
C PRO A 84 -24.35 -10.84 -11.31
N SER A 85 -25.53 -11.24 -10.85
CA SER A 85 -25.77 -12.52 -10.14
C SER A 85 -25.70 -13.74 -11.07
N THR A 86 -24.58 -13.93 -11.75
CA THR A 86 -24.35 -14.94 -12.79
C THR A 86 -23.30 -15.99 -12.40
N LYS A 87 -22.81 -15.97 -11.15
CA LYS A 87 -21.73 -16.84 -10.66
C LYS A 87 -20.53 -16.91 -11.62
N SER A 88 -20.03 -15.75 -12.02
CA SER A 88 -19.01 -15.63 -13.07
C SER A 88 -17.73 -14.95 -12.60
N HIS A 89 -17.76 -14.26 -11.46
CA HIS A 89 -16.66 -13.43 -10.99
C HIS A 89 -15.68 -14.18 -10.07
N PRO A 90 -14.39 -13.83 -10.12
CA PRO A 90 -13.40 -14.34 -9.17
C PRO A 90 -13.61 -13.73 -7.79
N ALA A 91 -13.16 -14.46 -6.76
CA ALA A 91 -13.14 -13.98 -5.39
C ALA A 91 -11.85 -14.37 -4.67
N VAL A 92 -11.42 -13.60 -3.67
CA VAL A 92 -10.16 -13.85 -2.96
C VAL A 92 -10.33 -13.70 -1.45
N VAL A 93 -9.80 -14.67 -0.70
CA VAL A 93 -9.56 -14.54 0.75
C VAL A 93 -8.14 -14.03 0.98
N ILE A 94 -7.98 -12.92 1.68
CA ILE A 94 -6.69 -12.35 2.08
C ILE A 94 -6.44 -12.63 3.57
N ASN A 95 -5.28 -13.19 3.90
CA ASN A 95 -4.85 -13.40 5.28
C ASN A 95 -3.89 -12.30 5.73
N HIS A 96 -3.99 -11.92 7.01
CA HIS A 96 -3.30 -10.75 7.50
C HIS A 96 -1.86 -11.00 8.00
N ILE A 97 -1.04 -9.95 7.94
CA ILE A 97 0.31 -9.92 8.52
C ILE A 97 0.27 -10.09 10.05
N LEU A 98 1.42 -10.44 10.63
CA LEU A 98 1.56 -10.65 12.07
C LEU A 98 1.12 -9.42 12.88
N ALA A 99 1.40 -8.20 12.40
CA ALA A 99 1.13 -6.94 13.12
C ALA A 99 -0.35 -6.74 13.48
N GLY A 100 -1.29 -7.10 12.59
CA GLY A 100 -2.73 -7.06 12.87
C GLY A 100 -3.41 -5.70 12.69
N GLY A 101 -2.79 -4.72 12.01
CA GLY A 101 -3.44 -3.42 11.71
C GLY A 101 -4.43 -3.44 10.53
N PHE A 102 -4.34 -4.47 9.68
CA PHE A 102 -5.16 -4.72 8.50
C PHE A 102 -4.96 -3.76 7.30
N ASP A 103 -3.99 -2.85 7.34
CA ASP A 103 -3.81 -1.83 6.29
C ASP A 103 -3.39 -2.43 4.94
N LEU A 104 -2.47 -3.41 4.95
CA LEU A 104 -2.05 -4.12 3.75
C LEU A 104 -3.22 -4.90 3.13
N GLU A 105 -4.02 -5.54 3.97
CA GLU A 105 -5.14 -6.38 3.59
C GLU A 105 -6.27 -5.54 3.01
N ARG A 106 -6.60 -4.41 3.65
CA ARG A 106 -7.53 -3.41 3.08
C ARG A 106 -7.03 -2.89 1.75
N MET A 107 -5.73 -2.60 1.60
CA MET A 107 -5.16 -2.16 0.33
C MET A 107 -5.26 -3.23 -0.76
N MET A 108 -4.94 -4.49 -0.45
CA MET A 108 -5.10 -5.64 -1.36
C MET A 108 -6.57 -5.80 -1.77
N CYS A 109 -7.49 -5.87 -0.81
CA CYS A 109 -8.92 -6.05 -1.08
C CYS A 109 -9.52 -4.88 -1.86
N THR A 110 -9.15 -3.64 -1.53
CA THR A 110 -9.59 -2.43 -2.23
C THR A 110 -9.12 -2.45 -3.68
N THR A 111 -7.84 -2.74 -3.91
CA THR A 111 -7.25 -2.80 -5.25
C THR A 111 -7.92 -3.89 -6.10
N LEU A 112 -8.20 -5.06 -5.51
CA LEU A 112 -8.94 -6.15 -6.15
C LEU A 112 -10.39 -5.75 -6.47
N ALA A 113 -11.07 -5.09 -5.53
CA ALA A 113 -12.46 -4.67 -5.70
C ALA A 113 -12.62 -3.60 -6.78
N ASN A 114 -11.68 -2.64 -6.86
CA ASN A 114 -11.57 -1.67 -7.95
C ASN A 114 -11.42 -2.33 -9.32
N ASN A 115 -10.98 -3.58 -9.34
CA ASN A 115 -10.78 -4.39 -10.53
C ASN A 115 -11.82 -5.52 -10.68
N GLY A 116 -12.96 -5.45 -9.99
CA GLY A 116 -14.09 -6.35 -10.23
C GLY A 116 -13.89 -7.76 -9.70
N VAL A 117 -12.98 -7.90 -8.73
CA VAL A 117 -12.73 -9.13 -7.96
C VAL A 117 -13.35 -8.96 -6.58
N VAL A 118 -14.22 -9.89 -6.16
CA VAL A 118 -14.75 -9.90 -4.80
C VAL A 118 -13.62 -10.24 -3.84
N ALA A 119 -13.44 -9.49 -2.76
CA ALA A 119 -12.33 -9.74 -1.85
C ALA A 119 -12.80 -9.69 -0.40
N MET A 120 -12.17 -10.49 0.47
CA MET A 120 -12.38 -10.38 1.90
C MET A 120 -11.11 -10.73 2.65
N PHE A 121 -10.94 -10.17 3.85
CA PHE A 121 -9.97 -10.69 4.81
C PHE A 121 -10.67 -11.06 6.11
N ILE A 122 -10.09 -12.00 6.85
CA ILE A 122 -10.62 -12.48 8.13
C ILE A 122 -9.57 -12.30 9.23
N MET A 123 -10.03 -11.96 10.42
CA MET A 123 -9.19 -11.90 11.62
C MET A 123 -8.86 -13.31 12.05
N MET A 124 -7.56 -13.64 12.12
CA MET A 124 -7.08 -14.93 12.62
C MET A 124 -7.40 -15.10 14.12
N PRO A 125 -7.37 -16.33 14.64
CA PRO A 125 -7.65 -16.60 16.05
C PRO A 125 -6.82 -15.73 17.01
N TYR A 126 -7.45 -15.29 18.10
CA TYR A 126 -6.84 -14.44 19.14
C TYR A 126 -6.41 -13.02 18.71
N TYR A 127 -6.73 -12.58 17.48
CA TYR A 127 -6.55 -11.18 17.07
C TYR A 127 -7.75 -10.31 17.39
N GLU A 128 -7.51 -9.06 17.80
CA GLU A 128 -8.56 -8.07 18.08
C GLU A 128 -9.68 -8.63 18.95
N ARG A 129 -10.92 -8.58 18.43
CA ARG A 129 -12.14 -9.05 19.09
C ARG A 129 -12.08 -10.54 19.41
N ARG A 130 -11.37 -11.34 18.60
CA ARG A 130 -11.20 -12.78 18.82
C ARG A 130 -10.28 -13.11 19.99
N GLY A 131 -9.48 -12.14 20.44
CA GLY A 131 -8.64 -12.25 21.62
C GLY A 131 -9.16 -11.48 22.82
N ASP A 132 -10.44 -11.08 22.86
CA ASP A 132 -10.99 -10.20 23.91
C ASP A 132 -10.14 -8.91 24.08
N ASN A 133 -9.52 -8.43 23.00
CA ASN A 133 -8.58 -7.30 22.97
C ASN A 133 -7.35 -7.44 23.91
N ARG A 134 -7.08 -8.63 24.47
CA ARG A 134 -5.86 -8.91 25.26
C ARG A 134 -4.67 -9.32 24.37
N GLY A 135 -4.92 -9.44 23.08
CA GLY A 135 -3.92 -9.59 22.02
C GLY A 135 -3.46 -11.03 21.77
N ARG A 136 -2.69 -11.18 20.68
CA ARG A 136 -2.25 -12.47 20.11
C ARG A 136 -1.38 -13.32 21.04
N LYS A 137 -0.79 -12.75 22.11
CA LYS A 137 0.06 -13.51 23.05
C LYS A 137 -0.68 -14.64 23.75
N GLN A 138 -2.01 -14.53 23.87
CA GLN A 138 -2.85 -15.59 24.44
C GLN A 138 -2.73 -16.90 23.67
N MET A 139 -2.48 -16.87 22.35
CA MET A 139 -2.29 -18.09 21.57
C MET A 139 -1.02 -18.86 22.00
N LEU A 140 -0.06 -18.18 22.65
CA LEU A 140 1.21 -18.75 23.11
C LEU A 140 1.19 -19.11 24.61
N GLU A 141 0.02 -19.16 25.25
CA GLU A 141 -0.10 -19.56 26.67
C GLU A 141 0.22 -21.04 26.90
N SER A 142 0.04 -21.89 25.88
CA SER A 142 0.42 -23.30 25.91
C SER A 142 0.70 -23.85 24.50
N ALA A 143 1.47 -24.94 24.42
CA ALA A 143 1.71 -25.70 23.18
C ALA A 143 0.41 -26.10 22.48
N ASP A 144 -0.51 -26.70 23.25
CA ASP A 144 -1.81 -27.16 22.74
C ASP A 144 -2.64 -26.00 22.18
N ARG A 145 -2.73 -24.87 22.89
CA ARG A 145 -3.46 -23.68 22.42
C ARG A 145 -2.82 -23.09 21.16
N PHE A 146 -1.49 -23.05 21.09
CA PHE A 146 -0.79 -22.53 19.93
C PHE A 146 -1.11 -23.36 18.68
N ILE A 147 -0.98 -24.68 18.75
CA ILE A 147 -1.29 -25.57 17.62
C ILE A 147 -2.76 -25.48 17.23
N LYS A 148 -3.68 -25.52 18.21
CA LYS A 148 -5.12 -25.35 17.96
C LYS A 148 -5.45 -24.01 17.31
N SER A 149 -4.74 -22.94 17.64
CA SER A 149 -4.93 -21.63 17.00
C SER A 149 -4.59 -21.66 15.50
N LEU A 150 -3.53 -22.38 15.12
CA LEU A 150 -3.14 -22.54 13.71
C LEU A 150 -4.12 -23.44 12.94
N GLU A 151 -4.55 -24.55 13.55
CA GLU A 151 -5.57 -25.45 12.99
C GLU A 151 -6.91 -24.71 12.80
N GLN A 152 -7.32 -23.90 13.77
CA GLN A 152 -8.52 -23.06 13.67
C GLN A 152 -8.40 -22.03 12.55
N ALA A 153 -7.26 -21.36 12.39
CA ALA A 153 -7.05 -20.40 11.30
C ALA A 153 -7.23 -21.05 9.91
N ILE A 154 -6.79 -22.30 9.75
CA ILE A 154 -7.00 -23.08 8.52
C ILE A 154 -8.49 -23.34 8.30
N GLN A 155 -9.22 -23.80 9.33
CA GLN A 155 -10.64 -24.10 9.18
C GLN A 155 -11.48 -22.82 8.95
N ASP A 156 -11.10 -21.70 9.56
CA ASP A 156 -11.74 -20.39 9.35
C ASP A 156 -11.59 -19.92 7.89
N ASN A 157 -10.43 -20.15 7.28
CA ASN A 157 -10.22 -19.87 5.86
C ASN A 157 -11.06 -20.77 4.95
N ARG A 158 -11.17 -22.07 5.27
CA ARG A 158 -12.08 -22.98 4.54
C ARG A 158 -13.54 -22.54 4.64
N ARG A 159 -13.93 -21.97 5.80
CA ARG A 159 -15.24 -21.36 6.01
C ARG A 159 -15.41 -20.08 5.20
N ALA A 160 -14.38 -19.26 5.07
CA ALA A 160 -14.39 -18.08 4.20
C ALA A 160 -14.58 -18.46 2.72
N VAL A 161 -13.98 -19.57 2.27
CA VAL A 161 -14.24 -20.12 0.93
C VAL A 161 -15.71 -20.52 0.77
N ASP A 162 -16.35 -21.09 1.80
CA ASP A 162 -17.81 -21.37 1.77
C ASP A 162 -18.63 -20.08 1.62
N VAL A 163 -18.27 -19.01 2.36
CA VAL A 163 -18.91 -17.68 2.23
C VAL A 163 -18.79 -17.16 0.80
N LEU A 164 -17.58 -17.16 0.23
CA LEU A 164 -17.37 -16.65 -1.13
C LEU A 164 -18.10 -17.50 -2.18
N ALA A 165 -18.06 -18.83 -2.06
CA ALA A 165 -18.72 -19.73 -2.99
C ALA A 165 -20.27 -19.65 -2.91
N SER A 166 -20.83 -19.20 -1.79
CA SER A 166 -22.27 -19.01 -1.63
C SER A 166 -22.79 -17.75 -2.32
N ARG A 167 -21.91 -16.83 -2.75
CA ARG A 167 -22.31 -15.54 -3.32
C ARG A 167 -22.89 -15.71 -4.72
N PRO A 168 -24.00 -15.00 -5.06
CA PRO A 168 -24.62 -15.13 -6.38
C PRO A 168 -23.76 -14.56 -7.53
N GLU A 169 -22.83 -13.67 -7.24
CA GLU A 169 -21.88 -13.08 -8.19
C GLU A 169 -20.63 -13.95 -8.42
N VAL A 170 -20.22 -14.76 -7.43
CA VAL A 170 -18.93 -15.48 -7.43
C VAL A 170 -19.04 -16.83 -8.11
N ALA A 171 -18.07 -17.14 -8.96
CA ALA A 171 -17.86 -18.49 -9.48
C ALA A 171 -17.08 -19.32 -8.46
N ALA A 172 -17.68 -20.40 -7.94
CA ALA A 172 -17.06 -21.24 -6.92
C ALA A 172 -15.72 -21.89 -7.37
N ASP A 173 -15.49 -22.04 -8.68
CA ASP A 173 -14.25 -22.53 -9.27
C ASP A 173 -13.19 -21.43 -9.53
N LYS A 174 -13.44 -20.20 -9.08
CA LYS A 174 -12.55 -19.03 -9.22
C LYS A 174 -12.23 -18.36 -7.87
N VAL A 175 -12.27 -19.14 -6.79
CA VAL A 175 -11.88 -18.65 -5.45
C VAL A 175 -10.37 -18.82 -5.27
N GLY A 176 -9.69 -17.71 -4.98
CA GLY A 176 -8.27 -17.67 -4.66
C GLY A 176 -8.01 -17.32 -3.20
N ILE A 177 -6.73 -17.41 -2.82
CA ILE A 177 -6.24 -17.02 -1.50
C ILE A 177 -4.95 -16.20 -1.65
N GLY A 178 -4.65 -15.33 -0.69
CA GLY A 178 -3.35 -14.68 -0.64
C GLY A 178 -3.08 -13.96 0.67
N GLY A 179 -1.92 -13.33 0.77
CA GLY A 179 -1.56 -12.53 1.93
C GLY A 179 -0.09 -12.14 1.91
N GLY A 180 0.29 -11.28 2.85
CA GLY A 180 1.67 -10.86 3.11
C GLY A 180 2.25 -11.52 4.36
N SER A 181 3.54 -11.84 4.38
CA SER A 181 4.26 -12.31 5.58
C SER A 181 3.56 -13.52 6.23
N LEU A 182 3.14 -13.43 7.50
CA LEU A 182 2.33 -14.46 8.16
C LEU A 182 1.08 -14.85 7.34
N GLY A 183 0.44 -13.88 6.69
CA GLY A 183 -0.70 -14.13 5.81
C GLY A 183 -0.34 -15.00 4.62
N ALA A 184 0.85 -14.84 4.03
CA ALA A 184 1.35 -15.71 2.96
C ALA A 184 1.64 -17.13 3.48
N ILE A 185 2.26 -17.24 4.65
CA ILE A 185 2.56 -18.53 5.32
C ILE A 185 1.26 -19.31 5.56
N ILE A 186 0.26 -18.66 6.18
CA ILE A 186 -1.03 -19.30 6.43
C ILE A 186 -1.73 -19.64 5.12
N SER A 187 -1.76 -18.74 4.13
CA SER A 187 -2.38 -19.00 2.83
C SER A 187 -1.78 -20.21 2.11
N ALA A 188 -0.44 -20.36 2.17
CA ALA A 188 0.25 -21.52 1.62
C ALA A 188 -0.11 -22.82 2.35
N SER A 189 -0.24 -22.77 3.68
CA SER A 189 -0.72 -23.88 4.50
C SER A 189 -2.16 -24.27 4.12
N VAL A 190 -3.09 -23.31 4.05
CA VAL A 190 -4.50 -23.56 3.71
C VAL A 190 -4.66 -24.26 2.37
N CYS A 191 -3.79 -24.00 1.38
CA CYS A 191 -3.84 -24.68 0.09
C CYS A 191 -3.79 -26.21 0.21
N GLY A 192 -3.11 -26.76 1.24
CA GLY A 192 -3.07 -28.19 1.53
C GLY A 192 -4.39 -28.77 2.06
N PHE A 193 -5.21 -27.95 2.70
CA PHE A 193 -6.45 -28.37 3.36
C PHE A 193 -7.72 -27.95 2.61
N GLU A 194 -7.60 -27.04 1.64
CA GLU A 194 -8.72 -26.51 0.87
C GLU A 194 -8.51 -26.73 -0.64
N PRO A 195 -8.93 -27.89 -1.18
CA PRO A 195 -8.70 -28.23 -2.58
C PRO A 195 -9.48 -27.36 -3.57
N ARG A 196 -10.52 -26.63 -3.11
CA ARG A 196 -11.31 -25.72 -3.96
C ARG A 196 -10.57 -24.45 -4.33
N LEU A 197 -9.48 -24.11 -3.64
CA LEU A 197 -8.64 -22.96 -4.00
C LEU A 197 -8.06 -23.16 -5.39
N GLU A 198 -8.29 -22.17 -6.24
CA GLU A 198 -7.90 -22.18 -7.63
C GLU A 198 -6.61 -21.39 -7.89
N ARG A 199 -6.28 -20.40 -7.04
CA ARG A 199 -5.07 -19.57 -7.13
C ARG A 199 -4.54 -19.18 -5.76
N ALA A 200 -3.22 -19.01 -5.65
CA ALA A 200 -2.54 -18.53 -4.44
C ALA A 200 -1.52 -17.41 -4.75
N PHE A 201 -1.63 -16.27 -4.06
CA PHE A 201 -0.67 -15.16 -4.15
C PHE A 201 0.06 -14.97 -2.82
N LEU A 202 1.36 -15.24 -2.80
CA LEU A 202 2.19 -15.26 -1.60
C LEU A 202 3.22 -14.12 -1.63
N LEU A 203 3.00 -13.08 -0.84
CA LEU A 203 3.93 -11.97 -0.70
C LEU A 203 4.77 -12.14 0.57
N MET A 204 6.10 -12.14 0.46
CA MET A 204 7.02 -12.26 1.60
C MET A 204 6.77 -13.50 2.47
N GLY A 205 6.42 -14.62 1.83
CA GLY A 205 6.11 -15.89 2.51
C GLY A 205 7.31 -16.83 2.61
N GLY A 206 7.17 -17.90 3.40
CA GLY A 206 8.17 -18.95 3.53
C GLY A 206 7.61 -20.21 4.18
N GLY A 207 8.42 -21.25 4.21
CA GLY A 207 8.13 -22.50 4.91
C GLY A 207 9.25 -22.84 5.88
N ASN A 208 9.18 -24.02 6.51
CA ASN A 208 10.05 -24.37 7.64
C ASN A 208 9.81 -23.42 8.82
N LEU A 209 8.62 -23.54 9.41
CA LEU A 209 8.14 -22.74 10.53
C LEU A 209 9.08 -22.82 11.73
N GLU A 210 9.72 -23.96 11.98
CA GLU A 210 10.74 -24.06 13.03
C GLU A 210 11.89 -23.10 12.76
N GLN A 211 12.46 -23.13 11.56
CA GLN A 211 13.56 -22.25 11.19
C GLN A 211 13.14 -20.78 11.24
N ILE A 212 11.94 -20.44 10.74
CA ILE A 212 11.39 -19.08 10.83
C ILE A 212 11.26 -18.65 12.29
N PHE A 213 10.62 -19.44 13.15
CA PHE A 213 10.40 -19.07 14.56
C PHE A 213 11.70 -18.97 15.37
N ARG A 214 12.73 -19.73 15.01
CA ARG A 214 14.05 -19.66 15.63
C ARG A 214 14.91 -18.52 15.10
N HIS A 215 14.65 -18.01 13.89
CA HIS A 215 15.43 -16.94 13.28
C HIS A 215 15.48 -15.70 14.19
N GLU A 216 16.61 -15.00 14.21
CA GLU A 216 16.80 -13.85 15.10
C GLU A 216 16.19 -12.57 14.50
N SER A 217 14.90 -12.35 14.75
CA SER A 217 14.22 -11.08 14.44
C SER A 217 13.33 -10.62 15.60
N ARG A 218 12.87 -9.37 15.55
CA ARG A 218 11.95 -8.81 16.55
C ARG A 218 10.60 -9.53 16.53
N GLU A 219 10.14 -9.90 15.34
CA GLU A 219 8.83 -10.50 15.09
C GLU A 219 8.77 -11.94 15.60
N THR A 220 9.85 -12.70 15.43
CA THR A 220 9.95 -14.10 15.84
C THR A 220 10.34 -14.26 17.31
N ALA A 221 10.83 -13.21 17.97
CA ALA A 221 11.34 -13.27 19.34
C ALA A 221 10.35 -13.87 20.35
N VAL A 222 9.04 -13.61 20.20
CA VAL A 222 8.01 -14.18 21.07
C VAL A 222 7.83 -15.68 20.86
N PHE A 223 7.91 -16.15 19.61
CA PHE A 223 7.81 -17.57 19.26
C PHE A 223 9.06 -18.34 19.68
N ARG A 224 10.25 -17.76 19.48
CA ARG A 224 11.52 -18.32 19.96
C ARG A 224 11.49 -18.53 21.47
N LYS A 225 11.15 -17.48 22.24
CA LYS A 225 11.02 -17.56 23.71
C LYS A 225 9.99 -18.59 24.15
N PHE A 226 8.86 -18.67 23.45
CA PHE A 226 7.84 -19.66 23.72
C PHE A 226 8.37 -21.09 23.53
N LEU A 227 8.95 -21.39 22.37
CA LEU A 227 9.54 -22.71 22.11
C LEU A 227 10.64 -23.03 23.12
N ASP A 228 11.45 -22.05 23.51
CA ASP A 228 12.52 -22.20 24.50
C ASP A 228 12.01 -22.46 25.92
N SER A 229 10.79 -22.04 26.23
CA SER A 229 10.15 -22.29 27.53
C SER A 229 9.56 -23.69 27.69
N LEU A 230 9.38 -24.44 26.58
CA LEU A 230 8.85 -25.79 26.60
C LEU A 230 9.93 -26.80 27.02
N ASP A 231 9.51 -27.81 27.80
CA ASP A 231 10.33 -29.00 28.04
C ASP A 231 10.55 -29.80 26.74
N ASP A 232 11.53 -30.70 26.75
CA ASP A 232 11.97 -31.40 25.53
C ASP A 232 10.85 -32.22 24.88
N ALA A 233 9.98 -32.84 25.68
CA ALA A 233 8.86 -33.65 25.20
C ALA A 233 7.79 -32.78 24.52
N SER A 234 7.35 -31.72 25.21
CA SER A 234 6.34 -30.77 24.71
C SER A 234 6.86 -30.01 23.50
N ARG A 235 8.15 -29.64 23.49
CA ARG A 235 8.80 -29.00 22.35
C ARG A 235 8.79 -29.92 21.14
N LYS A 236 9.19 -31.18 21.32
CA LYS A 236 9.18 -32.18 20.23
C LYS A 236 7.78 -32.35 19.65
N GLU A 237 6.77 -32.55 20.51
CA GLU A 237 5.38 -32.70 20.08
C GLU A 237 4.87 -31.45 19.34
N THR A 238 5.21 -30.26 19.84
CA THR A 238 4.86 -28.99 19.19
C THR A 238 5.49 -28.87 17.81
N LEU A 239 6.76 -29.21 17.66
CA LEU A 239 7.46 -29.17 16.37
C LEU A 239 6.91 -30.22 15.39
N ASP A 240 6.63 -31.44 15.86
CA ASP A 240 6.00 -32.50 15.05
C ASP A 240 4.60 -32.05 14.57
N ALA A 241 3.84 -31.35 15.42
CA ALA A 241 2.55 -30.77 15.05
C ALA A 241 2.68 -29.58 14.06
N LEU A 242 3.64 -28.68 14.27
CA LEU A 242 3.93 -27.57 13.36
C LEU A 242 4.30 -28.07 11.96
N MET A 243 5.09 -29.14 11.87
CA MET A 243 5.48 -29.72 10.59
C MET A 243 4.26 -30.17 9.76
N ARG A 244 3.17 -30.64 10.39
CA ARG A 244 1.93 -30.99 9.67
C ARG A 244 1.22 -29.78 9.05
N LEU A 245 1.35 -28.62 9.69
CA LEU A 245 0.73 -27.35 9.28
C LEU A 245 1.67 -26.51 8.41
N ASP A 246 2.94 -26.87 8.35
CA ASP A 246 3.96 -26.15 7.60
C ASP A 246 3.61 -26.07 6.10
N PRO A 247 3.76 -24.90 5.47
CA PRO A 247 3.65 -24.75 4.02
C PRO A 247 4.47 -25.78 3.20
N ILE A 248 5.67 -26.16 3.64
CA ILE A 248 6.51 -27.13 2.91
C ILE A 248 5.85 -28.52 2.83
N SER A 249 5.10 -28.89 3.87
CA SER A 249 4.36 -30.15 3.93
C SER A 249 3.14 -30.16 3.01
N GLN A 250 2.71 -29.00 2.52
CA GLN A 250 1.59 -28.86 1.58
C GLN A 250 2.03 -28.88 0.10
N GLY A 251 3.28 -29.27 -0.17
CA GLY A 251 3.89 -29.18 -1.50
C GLY A 251 3.10 -29.83 -2.63
N GLU A 252 2.35 -30.92 -2.40
CA GLU A 252 1.49 -31.51 -3.44
C GLU A 252 0.40 -30.56 -3.91
N ALA A 253 -0.34 -29.96 -2.97
CA ALA A 253 -1.41 -29.03 -3.28
C ALA A 253 -0.86 -27.73 -3.89
N LEU A 254 0.30 -27.26 -3.44
CA LEU A 254 0.97 -26.10 -4.02
C LEU A 254 1.47 -26.39 -5.45
N ARG A 255 2.04 -27.59 -5.70
CA ARG A 255 2.43 -28.05 -7.04
C ARG A 255 1.26 -28.13 -8.01
N ARG A 256 0.06 -28.50 -7.53
CA ARG A 256 -1.16 -28.46 -8.34
C ARG A 256 -1.45 -27.05 -8.86
N LEU A 257 -1.17 -26.00 -8.08
CA LEU A 257 -1.37 -24.61 -8.47
C LEU A 257 -0.23 -24.10 -9.37
N SER A 258 1.02 -24.28 -8.95
CA SER A 258 2.20 -23.75 -9.67
C SER A 258 2.33 -24.30 -11.09
N ARG A 259 2.04 -25.60 -11.31
CA ARG A 259 2.08 -26.24 -12.64
C ARG A 259 1.21 -25.56 -13.70
N PHE A 260 0.17 -24.85 -13.29
CA PHE A 260 -0.74 -24.13 -14.19
C PHE A 260 -0.58 -22.61 -14.11
N GLY A 261 0.52 -22.11 -13.54
CA GLY A 261 0.73 -20.68 -13.32
C GLY A 261 -0.28 -20.06 -12.35
N ARG A 262 -0.87 -20.86 -11.46
CA ARG A 262 -1.88 -20.43 -10.48
C ARG A 262 -1.32 -20.23 -9.08
N MET A 263 0.00 -20.10 -8.98
CA MET A 263 0.67 -19.71 -7.74
C MET A 263 1.71 -18.64 -8.08
N ARG A 264 1.68 -17.52 -7.36
CA ARG A 264 2.67 -16.45 -7.45
C ARG A 264 3.36 -16.30 -6.09
N MET A 265 4.69 -16.17 -6.11
CA MET A 265 5.48 -15.91 -4.91
C MET A 265 6.43 -14.76 -5.19
N ILE A 266 6.35 -13.70 -4.37
CA ILE A 266 7.19 -12.51 -4.48
C ILE A 266 7.87 -12.30 -3.13
N CYS A 267 9.20 -12.28 -3.09
CA CYS A 267 9.97 -12.12 -1.86
C CYS A 267 11.08 -11.08 -2.02
N ALA A 268 11.47 -10.43 -0.93
CA ALA A 268 12.60 -9.52 -0.88
C ALA A 268 13.90 -10.30 -0.71
N SER A 269 14.96 -9.88 -1.41
CA SER A 269 16.23 -10.63 -1.44
C SER A 269 17.02 -10.48 -0.14
N GLU A 270 16.82 -9.38 0.58
CA GLU A 270 17.48 -9.06 1.84
C GLU A 270 16.52 -9.14 3.04
N ASP A 271 15.51 -10.02 2.97
CA ASP A 271 14.56 -10.26 4.06
C ASP A 271 15.27 -10.84 5.31
N HIS A 272 15.14 -10.16 6.44
CA HIS A 272 15.71 -10.56 7.73
C HIS A 272 14.64 -11.00 8.74
N VAL A 273 13.38 -11.09 8.33
CA VAL A 273 12.27 -11.57 9.15
C VAL A 273 11.90 -12.97 8.71
N ILE A 274 11.67 -13.15 7.40
CA ILE A 274 11.51 -14.44 6.75
C ILE A 274 12.77 -14.70 5.92
N PRO A 275 13.72 -15.53 6.40
CA PRO A 275 14.97 -15.75 5.70
C PRO A 275 14.73 -16.20 4.25
N PRO A 276 15.50 -15.70 3.25
CA PRO A 276 15.36 -16.11 1.86
C PRO A 276 15.44 -17.62 1.66
N GLU A 277 16.20 -18.33 2.50
CA GLU A 277 16.28 -19.79 2.50
C GLU A 277 14.93 -20.44 2.83
N CYS A 278 14.16 -19.88 3.75
CA CYS A 278 12.81 -20.37 4.10
C CYS A 278 11.81 -20.12 2.96
N SER A 279 11.94 -18.99 2.25
CA SER A 279 11.18 -18.73 1.02
C SER A 279 11.55 -19.72 -0.08
N GLN A 280 12.85 -19.98 -0.27
CA GLN A 280 13.37 -20.91 -1.26
C GLN A 280 12.88 -22.35 -1.00
N LEU A 281 12.92 -22.82 0.25
CA LEU A 281 12.40 -24.14 0.64
C LEU A 281 10.91 -24.31 0.29
N LEU A 282 10.10 -23.27 0.52
CA LEU A 282 8.70 -23.29 0.12
C LEU A 282 8.54 -23.33 -1.40
N ALA A 283 9.30 -22.53 -2.13
CA ALA A 283 9.23 -22.50 -3.58
C ALA A 283 9.65 -23.84 -4.21
N GLU A 284 10.66 -24.50 -3.66
CA GLU A 284 11.08 -25.85 -4.05
C GLU A 284 9.99 -26.89 -3.76
N ALA A 285 9.41 -26.86 -2.55
CA ALA A 285 8.29 -27.73 -2.20
C ALA A 285 7.08 -27.52 -3.13
N ALA A 286 6.80 -26.26 -3.49
CA ALA A 286 5.72 -25.88 -4.39
C ALA A 286 6.04 -26.08 -5.88
N GLY A 287 7.30 -26.28 -6.26
CA GLY A 287 7.74 -26.24 -7.66
C GLY A 287 7.42 -24.91 -8.35
N CYS A 288 7.53 -23.78 -7.64
CA CYS A 288 7.30 -22.44 -8.18
C CYS A 288 8.60 -21.64 -8.25
N THR A 289 8.61 -20.58 -9.08
CA THR A 289 9.71 -19.62 -9.15
C THR A 289 9.34 -18.39 -8.33
N ILE A 290 10.29 -17.92 -7.51
CA ILE A 290 10.14 -16.69 -6.74
C ILE A 290 10.51 -15.50 -7.63
N THR A 291 9.67 -14.47 -7.63
CA THR A 291 10.06 -13.14 -8.08
C THR A 291 10.81 -12.47 -6.93
N TRP A 292 12.14 -12.40 -7.05
CA TRP A 292 13.00 -11.74 -6.06
C TRP A 292 13.04 -10.23 -6.30
N LEU A 293 12.78 -9.46 -5.25
CA LEU A 293 12.93 -8.00 -5.23
C LEU A 293 14.29 -7.67 -4.62
N PRO A 294 15.30 -7.22 -5.41
CA PRO A 294 16.63 -6.92 -4.91
C PRO A 294 16.70 -5.56 -4.22
N GLY A 295 17.61 -5.40 -3.27
CA GLY A 295 17.87 -4.15 -2.56
C GLY A 295 16.81 -3.77 -1.52
N VAL A 296 15.94 -4.70 -1.14
CA VAL A 296 14.86 -4.48 -0.18
C VAL A 296 14.75 -5.64 0.82
N ASN A 297 14.25 -5.34 2.01
CA ASN A 297 14.02 -6.29 3.10
C ASN A 297 12.52 -6.35 3.45
N HIS A 298 12.16 -7.07 4.52
CA HIS A 298 10.78 -7.29 4.95
C HIS A 298 9.92 -6.02 5.09
N TYR A 299 10.54 -4.89 5.43
CA TYR A 299 9.85 -3.62 5.62
C TYR A 299 9.98 -2.74 4.38
N THR A 300 11.19 -2.67 3.84
CA THR A 300 11.52 -1.75 2.75
C THR A 300 10.95 -2.20 1.41
N VAL A 301 10.44 -3.44 1.34
CA VAL A 301 9.61 -3.94 0.25
C VAL A 301 8.37 -3.06 -0.03
N ALA A 302 7.92 -2.26 0.94
CA ALA A 302 6.87 -1.27 0.73
C ALA A 302 7.21 -0.24 -0.37
N SER A 303 8.50 0.00 -0.64
CA SER A 303 8.94 0.82 -1.77
C SER A 303 8.59 0.22 -3.14
N GLN A 304 8.31 -1.09 -3.19
CA GLN A 304 7.97 -1.85 -4.41
C GLN A 304 6.46 -2.11 -4.51
N SER A 305 5.64 -1.45 -3.69
CA SER A 305 4.20 -1.66 -3.63
C SER A 305 3.52 -1.56 -4.99
N ALA A 306 3.88 -0.56 -5.81
CA ALA A 306 3.32 -0.36 -7.16
C ALA A 306 3.40 -1.64 -8.02
N PHE A 307 4.59 -2.25 -8.05
CA PHE A 307 4.83 -3.49 -8.77
C PHE A 307 4.03 -4.64 -8.15
N ILE A 308 4.06 -4.77 -6.83
CA ILE A 308 3.38 -5.85 -6.10
C ILE A 308 1.86 -5.82 -6.33
N PHE A 309 1.24 -4.65 -6.28
CA PHE A 309 -0.21 -4.50 -6.48
C PHE A 309 -0.61 -4.65 -7.94
N ALA A 310 0.25 -4.25 -8.89
CA ALA A 310 0.05 -4.57 -10.30
C ALA A 310 0.04 -6.08 -10.52
N GLU A 311 1.05 -6.79 -10.00
CA GLU A 311 1.11 -8.26 -10.05
C GLU A 311 -0.10 -8.94 -9.38
N LEU A 312 -0.57 -8.40 -8.24
CA LEU A 312 -1.76 -8.89 -7.55
C LEU A 312 -3.01 -8.78 -8.43
N VAL A 313 -3.23 -7.61 -9.04
CA VAL A 313 -4.37 -7.36 -9.93
C VAL A 313 -4.30 -8.26 -11.16
N ASP A 314 -3.17 -8.28 -11.85
CA ASP A 314 -2.99 -9.07 -13.05
C ASP A 314 -3.24 -10.55 -12.77
N PHE A 315 -2.72 -11.05 -11.65
CA PHE A 315 -2.85 -12.46 -11.26
C PHE A 315 -4.29 -12.88 -10.97
N PHE A 316 -5.08 -12.07 -10.27
CA PHE A 316 -6.46 -12.42 -9.90
C PHE A 316 -7.52 -12.01 -10.95
N THR A 317 -7.19 -11.09 -11.87
CA THR A 317 -8.13 -10.66 -12.92
C THR A 317 -8.09 -11.52 -14.18
N VAL A 318 -7.14 -12.46 -14.33
CA VAL A 318 -7.03 -13.35 -15.51
C VAL A 318 -8.36 -14.02 -15.91
N ARG A 319 -9.20 -14.39 -14.94
CA ARG A 319 -10.51 -15.05 -15.18
C ARG A 319 -11.72 -14.16 -14.86
N ARG A 320 -11.51 -12.84 -14.71
CA ARG A 320 -12.57 -11.85 -14.61
C ARG A 320 -13.30 -11.76 -15.96
N PRO A 321 -14.65 -11.71 -15.97
CA PRO A 321 -15.40 -11.46 -17.20
C PRO A 321 -14.95 -10.14 -17.86
N PRO A 322 -14.56 -10.14 -19.15
CA PRO A 322 -14.04 -8.96 -19.85
C PRO A 322 -15.07 -7.83 -20.01
N GLU A 323 -16.36 -8.17 -19.95
CA GLU A 323 -17.47 -7.23 -20.04
C GLU A 323 -17.65 -6.38 -18.79
N TRP A 324 -17.08 -6.80 -17.65
CA TRP A 324 -17.16 -6.01 -16.43
C TRP A 324 -16.35 -4.72 -16.57
N LYS A 325 -17.01 -3.62 -16.23
CA LYS A 325 -16.39 -2.30 -16.12
C LYS A 325 -16.68 -1.74 -14.74
N PRO A 326 -15.76 -0.98 -14.14
CA PRO A 326 -16.03 -0.26 -12.90
C PRO A 326 -17.30 0.57 -13.05
N VAL A 327 -18.30 0.32 -12.22
CA VAL A 327 -19.49 1.18 -12.14
C VAL A 327 -19.09 2.47 -11.44
N GLY A 328 -19.37 3.61 -12.05
CA GLY A 328 -19.12 4.93 -11.45
C GLY A 328 -18.22 5.89 -12.24
N ALA A 329 -18.19 5.86 -13.57
CA ALA A 329 -17.64 6.97 -14.37
C ALA A 329 -18.66 8.10 -14.63
N SER A 330 -19.89 8.00 -14.10
CA SER A 330 -20.85 9.09 -14.09
C SER A 330 -20.84 9.73 -12.71
N ASP A 331 -20.17 10.87 -12.62
CA ASP A 331 -20.15 11.73 -11.46
C ASP A 331 -21.59 12.07 -11.03
N GLY A 332 -22.04 11.54 -9.90
CA GLY A 332 -23.11 12.20 -9.17
C GLY A 332 -22.57 13.46 -8.49
N ASP A 333 -23.46 14.36 -8.07
CA ASP A 333 -23.19 15.62 -7.36
C ASP A 333 -22.45 15.48 -6.01
N ASN A 334 -21.77 14.35 -5.72
CA ASN A 334 -21.02 14.13 -4.49
C ASN A 334 -19.67 14.87 -4.53
N PRO A 335 -19.48 15.94 -3.72
CA PRO A 335 -18.25 16.71 -3.73
C PRO A 335 -17.03 15.91 -3.22
N GLU A 336 -17.22 14.91 -2.37
CA GLU A 336 -16.12 14.06 -1.90
C GLU A 336 -15.55 13.20 -3.05
N ALA A 337 -16.43 12.60 -3.86
CA ALA A 337 -16.04 11.81 -5.02
C ALA A 337 -15.30 12.66 -6.07
N VAL A 338 -15.76 13.88 -6.31
CA VAL A 338 -15.05 14.86 -7.15
C VAL A 338 -13.67 15.17 -6.59
N GLY A 339 -13.57 15.38 -5.27
CA GLY A 339 -12.31 15.67 -4.58
C GLY A 339 -11.30 14.53 -4.68
N LEU A 340 -11.73 13.30 -4.39
CA LEU A 340 -10.89 12.10 -4.50
C LEU A 340 -10.43 11.87 -5.93
N ARG A 341 -11.28 12.09 -6.94
CA ARG A 341 -10.90 11.96 -8.35
C ARG A 341 -9.82 12.96 -8.77
N LEU A 342 -9.99 14.23 -8.41
CA LEU A 342 -9.00 15.28 -8.71
C LEU A 342 -7.68 15.00 -8.01
N LEU A 343 -7.73 14.60 -6.72
CA LEU A 343 -6.55 14.23 -5.97
C LEU A 343 -5.84 13.00 -6.55
N ALA A 344 -6.59 11.96 -6.92
CA ALA A 344 -6.05 10.77 -7.57
C ALA A 344 -5.40 11.10 -8.92
N GLY A 345 -6.02 11.98 -9.72
CA GLY A 345 -5.45 12.48 -10.98
C GLY A 345 -4.12 13.20 -10.74
N PHE A 346 -4.09 14.12 -9.78
CA PHE A 346 -2.88 14.83 -9.40
C PHE A 346 -1.76 13.91 -8.93
N LEU A 347 -2.05 12.98 -8.02
CA LEU A 347 -1.05 12.04 -7.48
C LEU A 347 -0.53 11.09 -8.57
N ARG A 348 -1.38 10.70 -9.52
CA ARG A 348 -0.98 9.92 -10.70
C ARG A 348 0.00 10.71 -11.54
N GLU A 349 -0.36 11.92 -11.95
CA GLU A 349 0.52 12.77 -12.76
C GLU A 349 1.84 13.11 -12.05
N LEU A 350 1.79 13.34 -10.74
CA LEU A 350 2.99 13.51 -9.91
C LEU A 350 3.85 12.25 -9.91
N SER A 351 3.24 11.07 -9.77
CA SER A 351 3.96 9.79 -9.85
C SER A 351 4.65 9.65 -11.21
N GLN A 352 3.94 9.91 -12.31
CA GLN A 352 4.51 9.88 -13.66
C GLN A 352 5.67 10.85 -13.83
N MET A 353 5.51 12.09 -13.37
CA MET A 353 6.57 13.11 -13.37
C MET A 353 7.83 12.65 -12.62
N LEU A 354 7.66 11.83 -11.59
CA LEU A 354 8.75 11.33 -10.73
C LEU A 354 9.31 9.97 -11.17
N THR A 355 8.61 9.15 -11.96
CA THR A 355 9.05 7.78 -12.27
C THR A 355 9.12 7.44 -13.77
N GLU A 356 8.23 7.97 -14.61
CA GLU A 356 8.16 7.60 -16.03
C GLU A 356 9.23 8.28 -16.88
N THR A 357 9.88 7.55 -17.78
CA THR A 357 10.83 8.19 -18.71
C THR A 357 10.05 8.87 -19.84
N PRO A 358 10.25 10.17 -20.10
CA PRO A 358 9.59 10.86 -21.22
C PRO A 358 9.91 10.23 -22.58
N THR A 359 9.04 10.47 -23.56
CA THR A 359 9.28 10.16 -24.97
C THR A 359 10.53 10.92 -25.47
N PRO A 360 11.37 10.34 -26.35
CA PRO A 360 12.50 11.06 -26.95
C PRO A 360 12.06 12.39 -27.60
N GLY A 361 12.74 13.49 -27.26
CA GLY A 361 12.37 14.86 -27.68
C GLY A 361 11.38 15.58 -26.75
N CYS A 362 10.84 14.89 -25.76
CA CYS A 362 9.94 15.42 -24.75
C CYS A 362 10.56 15.43 -23.35
N GLY A 363 9.89 16.13 -22.43
CA GLY A 363 10.23 16.19 -21.03
C GLY A 363 9.03 16.49 -20.14
N HIS A 364 9.11 16.08 -18.87
CA HIS A 364 8.22 16.57 -17.83
C HIS A 364 8.74 17.92 -17.33
N ARG A 365 7.84 18.89 -17.21
CA ARG A 365 8.15 20.28 -16.85
C ARG A 365 7.25 20.75 -15.72
N LEU A 366 7.87 21.32 -14.70
CA LEU A 366 7.22 21.88 -13.53
C LEU A 366 7.81 23.26 -13.26
N SER A 367 6.97 24.28 -13.20
CA SER A 367 7.35 25.61 -12.71
C SER A 367 6.41 26.00 -11.58
N LEU A 368 6.98 26.34 -10.43
CA LEU A 368 6.22 26.75 -9.26
C LEU A 368 6.88 27.88 -8.48
N SER A 369 6.04 28.70 -7.85
CA SER A 369 6.42 29.66 -6.83
C SER A 369 5.93 29.15 -5.48
N LEU A 370 6.80 29.20 -4.47
CA LEU A 370 6.54 28.73 -3.13
C LEU A 370 6.75 29.88 -2.15
N ALA A 371 5.84 30.04 -1.20
CA ALA A 371 6.03 30.88 -0.03
C ALA A 371 5.81 30.02 1.21
N ILE A 372 6.86 29.81 1.99
CA ILE A 372 6.84 29.03 3.23
C ILE A 372 7.02 29.98 4.41
N ASP A 373 6.15 29.90 5.40
CA ASP A 373 6.33 30.50 6.70
C ASP A 373 6.72 29.41 7.71
N ASP A 374 7.87 29.58 8.33
CA ASP A 374 8.42 28.66 9.34
C ASP A 374 8.98 29.48 10.52
N GLU A 375 8.55 29.16 11.73
CA GLU A 375 8.95 29.84 12.99
C GLU A 375 8.95 31.39 12.93
N GLY A 376 8.02 31.99 12.17
CA GLY A 376 7.90 33.45 12.02
C GLY A 376 8.79 34.08 10.95
N SER A 377 9.54 33.28 10.19
CA SER A 377 10.30 33.72 9.00
C SER A 377 9.57 33.28 7.73
N SER A 378 9.40 34.22 6.79
CA SER A 378 8.79 33.94 5.48
C SER A 378 9.86 33.80 4.40
N HIS A 379 9.83 32.69 3.68
CA HIS A 379 10.78 32.34 2.62
C HIS A 379 10.05 32.16 1.30
N LYS A 380 10.45 32.91 0.28
CA LYS A 380 9.94 32.76 -1.09
C LYS A 380 10.98 32.08 -1.96
N ALA A 381 10.52 31.13 -2.76
CA ALA A 381 11.33 30.46 -3.76
C ALA A 381 10.55 30.36 -5.08
N GLU A 382 11.26 30.48 -6.20
CA GLU A 382 10.77 30.09 -7.51
C GLU A 382 11.59 28.89 -7.95
N LEU A 383 10.93 27.85 -8.45
CA LEU A 383 11.55 26.60 -8.84
C LEU A 383 11.05 26.21 -10.23
N GLN A 384 12.00 25.82 -11.09
CA GLN A 384 11.72 25.19 -12.38
C GLN A 384 12.46 23.87 -12.43
N LEU A 385 11.73 22.80 -12.69
CA LEU A 385 12.23 21.45 -12.87
C LEU A 385 11.89 20.97 -14.28
N ARG A 386 12.88 20.40 -14.97
CA ARG A 386 12.72 19.68 -16.22
C ARG A 386 13.33 18.29 -16.08
N ARG A 387 12.67 17.26 -16.60
CA ARG A 387 13.21 15.89 -16.73
C ARG A 387 12.96 15.35 -18.13
N GLY A 388 13.99 14.82 -18.79
CA GLY A 388 13.95 14.32 -20.17
C GLY A 388 14.25 12.82 -20.29
N ALA A 389 14.08 12.28 -21.50
CA ALA A 389 14.17 10.84 -21.82
C ALA A 389 15.53 10.18 -21.54
N ARG A 390 16.64 10.94 -21.57
CA ARG A 390 18.01 10.41 -21.41
C ARG A 390 18.51 10.41 -19.96
N GLY A 391 17.59 10.51 -19.00
CA GLY A 391 17.90 10.83 -17.61
C GLY A 391 18.48 12.24 -17.45
N TRP A 392 18.22 13.11 -18.44
CA TRP A 392 18.60 14.51 -18.39
C TRP A 392 17.62 15.27 -17.51
N TYR A 393 18.13 16.26 -16.78
CA TYR A 393 17.31 17.09 -15.94
C TYR A 393 17.94 18.47 -15.75
N ALA A 394 17.11 19.45 -15.43
CA ALA A 394 17.56 20.75 -14.98
C ALA A 394 16.66 21.22 -13.85
N LEU A 395 17.26 21.62 -12.73
CA LEU A 395 16.59 22.31 -11.64
C LEU A 395 17.18 23.71 -11.55
N SER A 396 16.32 24.73 -11.53
CA SER A 396 16.75 26.11 -11.33
C SER A 396 15.79 26.81 -10.38
N GLY A 397 16.31 27.79 -9.65
CA GLY A 397 15.48 28.57 -8.76
C GLY A 397 16.20 29.70 -8.07
N ASN A 398 15.42 30.57 -7.44
CA ASN A 398 15.93 31.60 -6.56
C ASN A 398 15.77 31.13 -5.12
N VAL A 399 16.88 30.86 -4.43
CA VAL A 399 16.89 30.38 -3.05
C VAL A 399 17.27 31.55 -2.14
N PRO A 400 16.48 31.83 -1.08
CA PRO A 400 16.81 32.90 -0.12
C PRO A 400 18.25 32.82 0.38
N LYS A 401 18.95 33.96 0.41
CA LYS A 401 20.37 34.12 0.80
C LYS A 401 21.42 33.53 -0.15
N LEU A 402 21.06 32.57 -1.02
CA LEU A 402 21.97 31.96 -2.01
C LEU A 402 21.83 32.56 -3.41
N GLY A 403 20.71 33.24 -3.68
CA GLY A 403 20.41 33.84 -4.99
C GLY A 403 19.99 32.80 -6.02
N GLN A 404 20.18 33.13 -7.29
CA GLN A 404 19.82 32.24 -8.39
C GLN A 404 20.84 31.07 -8.47
N ALA A 405 20.33 29.87 -8.26
CA ALA A 405 21.09 28.62 -8.39
C ALA A 405 20.42 27.74 -9.43
N ALA A 406 21.23 27.02 -10.21
CA ALA A 406 20.75 26.04 -11.14
C ALA A 406 21.74 24.89 -11.25
N PHE A 407 21.25 23.67 -11.40
CA PHE A 407 22.09 22.52 -11.68
C PHE A 407 21.30 21.51 -12.49
N GLY A 408 22.02 20.65 -13.19
CA GLY A 408 21.38 19.70 -14.08
C GLY A 408 22.36 18.69 -14.63
N GLN A 409 21.81 17.82 -15.47
CA GLN A 409 22.59 16.94 -16.30
C GLN A 409 22.01 16.91 -17.70
N ALA A 410 22.85 17.29 -18.67
CA ALA A 410 22.63 17.06 -20.09
C ALA A 410 23.68 16.04 -20.55
N GLU A 411 24.43 16.34 -21.61
CA GLU A 411 25.62 15.56 -21.99
C GLU A 411 26.59 15.40 -20.80
N TYR A 412 26.84 16.49 -20.07
CA TYR A 412 27.63 16.50 -18.84
C TYR A 412 26.82 17.07 -17.66
N PRO A 413 27.11 16.68 -16.41
CA PRO A 413 26.54 17.32 -15.24
C PRO A 413 27.09 18.75 -15.11
N TRP A 414 26.26 19.67 -14.66
CA TRP A 414 26.63 21.07 -14.52
C TRP A 414 25.99 21.71 -13.29
N MET A 415 26.65 22.73 -12.76
CA MET A 415 26.16 23.52 -11.64
C MET A 415 26.51 24.99 -11.83
N ALA A 416 25.52 25.85 -11.67
CA ALA A 416 25.59 27.28 -11.83
C ALA A 416 25.12 27.95 -10.52
N GLY A 417 25.92 28.90 -10.03
CA GLY A 417 25.64 29.58 -8.76
C GLY A 417 25.69 31.09 -8.88
N ALA A 418 25.84 31.76 -7.74
CA ALA A 418 26.04 33.20 -7.67
C ALA A 418 27.32 33.65 -8.41
N LYS A 419 27.39 34.94 -8.76
CA LYS A 419 28.55 35.60 -9.40
C LYS A 419 28.96 34.99 -10.76
N GLU A 420 27.99 34.61 -11.61
CA GLU A 420 28.21 34.02 -12.94
C GLU A 420 29.04 32.72 -12.95
N SER A 421 29.17 32.05 -11.80
CA SER A 421 29.87 30.78 -11.74
C SER A 421 29.10 29.68 -12.48
N LEU A 422 29.83 28.91 -13.29
CA LEU A 422 29.36 27.74 -13.99
C LEU A 422 30.46 26.67 -14.02
N TYR A 423 30.16 25.51 -13.45
CA TYR A 423 31.02 24.34 -13.49
C TYR A 423 30.38 23.27 -14.37
N VAL A 424 31.18 22.69 -15.27
CA VAL A 424 30.75 21.61 -16.16
C VAL A 424 31.66 20.40 -15.94
N GLY A 425 31.07 19.28 -15.57
CA GLY A 425 31.77 18.03 -15.25
C GLY A 425 32.15 17.23 -16.49
N SER A 426 32.89 17.83 -17.43
CA SER A 426 33.31 17.19 -18.69
C SER A 426 34.62 16.41 -18.57
N LEU A 427 35.44 16.67 -17.56
CA LEU A 427 36.72 15.98 -17.39
C LEU A 427 36.52 14.58 -16.78
N ASN A 428 37.25 13.60 -17.30
CA ASN A 428 37.20 12.19 -16.88
C ASN A 428 35.76 11.63 -16.83
N ALA A 429 34.90 12.09 -17.75
CA ALA A 429 33.50 11.73 -17.76
C ALA A 429 33.31 10.24 -18.12
N VAL A 430 32.48 9.57 -17.33
CA VAL A 430 31.97 8.23 -17.60
C VAL A 430 30.55 8.37 -18.12
N ASP A 431 30.30 7.80 -19.29
CA ASP A 431 28.98 7.86 -19.92
C ASP A 431 27.93 7.19 -19.02
N GLY A 432 26.71 7.74 -19.02
CA GLY A 432 25.61 7.25 -18.21
C GLY A 432 25.74 7.42 -16.69
N ARG A 433 26.87 7.92 -16.16
CA ARG A 433 27.02 8.15 -14.72
C ARG A 433 26.11 9.29 -14.23
N ARG A 434 25.50 9.10 -13.06
CA ARG A 434 24.47 9.97 -12.48
C ARG A 434 24.76 10.22 -10.98
N PHE A 435 24.03 11.16 -10.38
CA PHE A 435 24.28 11.59 -8.99
C PHE A 435 23.75 10.59 -7.95
N ASP A 436 22.74 9.80 -8.31
CA ASP A 436 22.12 8.78 -7.48
C ASP A 436 23.12 7.69 -7.04
N THR A 437 24.15 7.40 -7.84
CA THR A 437 25.24 6.48 -7.46
C THR A 437 26.07 6.98 -6.27
N PHE A 438 25.94 8.25 -5.90
CA PHE A 438 26.64 8.89 -4.77
C PHE A 438 25.69 9.25 -3.61
N ILE A 439 24.39 8.93 -3.72
CA ILE A 439 23.44 9.07 -2.62
C ILE A 439 23.65 7.92 -1.63
N ALA A 440 23.57 8.22 -0.33
CA ALA A 440 23.69 7.18 0.68
C ALA A 440 22.52 6.17 0.52
N PRO A 441 22.78 4.85 0.53
CA PRO A 441 21.74 3.85 0.28
C PRO A 441 20.48 4.01 1.16
N GLU A 442 20.67 4.40 2.42
CA GLU A 442 19.57 4.69 3.36
C GLU A 442 18.66 5.84 2.88
N GLN A 443 19.23 6.89 2.28
CA GLN A 443 18.48 8.05 1.82
C GLN A 443 17.76 7.73 0.51
N LEU A 444 18.44 7.03 -0.40
CA LEU A 444 17.83 6.54 -1.64
C LEU A 444 16.62 5.65 -1.34
N LEU A 445 16.72 4.80 -0.31
CA LEU A 445 15.63 3.98 0.14
C LEU A 445 14.44 4.80 0.67
N LYS A 446 14.68 5.84 1.49
CA LYS A 446 13.60 6.74 1.94
C LYS A 446 12.86 7.37 0.75
N TYR A 447 13.60 7.82 -0.26
CA TYR A 447 13.00 8.35 -1.49
C TYR A 447 12.13 7.31 -2.18
N GLN A 448 12.65 6.08 -2.36
CA GLN A 448 11.90 4.99 -2.98
C GLN A 448 10.65 4.60 -2.18
N MET A 449 10.70 4.61 -0.84
CA MET A 449 9.52 4.40 0.00
C MET A 449 8.45 5.47 -0.23
N GLY A 450 8.84 6.74 -0.35
CA GLY A 450 7.92 7.82 -0.69
C GLY A 450 7.25 7.62 -2.06
N ILE A 451 8.01 7.18 -3.06
CA ILE A 451 7.49 6.85 -4.40
C ILE A 451 6.54 5.65 -4.36
N GLY A 452 6.88 4.58 -3.63
CA GLY A 452 6.02 3.41 -3.45
C GLY A 452 4.70 3.78 -2.77
N ALA A 453 4.75 4.55 -1.68
CA ALA A 453 3.55 5.04 -0.99
C ALA A 453 2.65 5.87 -1.92
N LEU A 454 3.23 6.78 -2.71
CA LEU A 454 2.51 7.57 -3.72
C LEU A 454 1.80 6.66 -4.73
N ALA A 455 2.49 5.66 -5.27
CA ALA A 455 1.92 4.73 -6.24
C ALA A 455 0.79 3.87 -5.66
N SER A 456 0.91 3.43 -4.39
CA SER A 456 -0.16 2.71 -3.69
C SER A 456 -1.44 3.54 -3.61
N VAL A 457 -1.31 4.83 -3.26
CA VAL A 457 -2.47 5.74 -3.19
C VAL A 457 -3.09 5.96 -4.57
N VAL A 458 -2.29 6.00 -5.64
CA VAL A 458 -2.82 6.09 -7.02
C VAL A 458 -3.69 4.88 -7.39
N MET A 459 -3.37 3.69 -6.88
CA MET A 459 -4.12 2.45 -7.13
C MET A 459 -5.41 2.33 -6.29
N ALA A 460 -5.42 2.91 -5.10
CA ALA A 460 -6.57 2.91 -4.18
C ALA A 460 -6.74 4.27 -3.48
N PRO A 461 -7.16 5.34 -4.19
CA PRO A 461 -7.22 6.70 -3.65
C PRO A 461 -8.14 6.86 -2.44
N GLU A 462 -9.23 6.10 -2.40
CA GLU A 462 -10.17 6.05 -1.29
C GLU A 462 -9.55 5.60 0.03
N MET A 463 -8.39 4.93 0.03
CA MET A 463 -7.68 4.63 1.29
C MET A 463 -7.27 5.90 2.04
N LEU A 464 -7.19 7.05 1.37
CA LEU A 464 -6.98 8.33 2.03
C LEU A 464 -8.12 8.70 2.97
N THR A 465 -9.37 8.29 2.74
CA THR A 465 -10.51 8.65 3.60
C THR A 465 -10.42 8.02 5.00
N GLY A 466 -9.72 6.89 5.13
CA GLY A 466 -9.46 6.24 6.42
C GLY A 466 -8.55 7.07 7.34
N TYR A 467 -7.68 7.91 6.76
CA TYR A 467 -6.71 8.72 7.49
C TYR A 467 -6.92 10.23 7.35
N THR A 468 -7.77 10.66 6.42
CA THR A 468 -7.98 12.06 6.05
C THR A 468 -9.45 12.33 5.75
N ARG A 469 -9.87 13.60 5.82
CA ARG A 469 -11.17 14.03 5.31
C ARG A 469 -10.96 14.82 4.04
N VAL A 470 -11.61 14.41 2.95
CA VAL A 470 -11.51 15.05 1.65
C VAL A 470 -12.83 15.77 1.35
N ALA A 471 -12.74 17.04 0.96
CA ALA A 471 -13.89 17.84 0.55
C ALA A 471 -13.57 18.65 -0.70
N ALA A 472 -14.44 18.60 -1.72
CA ALA A 472 -14.36 19.51 -2.85
C ALA A 472 -15.39 20.64 -2.75
N THR A 473 -14.99 21.83 -3.17
CA THR A 473 -15.86 23.01 -3.25
C THR A 473 -15.55 23.78 -4.53
N PRO A 474 -16.54 24.15 -5.35
CA PRO A 474 -16.33 25.08 -6.46
C PRO A 474 -15.79 26.42 -5.94
N THR A 475 -14.93 27.04 -6.73
CA THR A 475 -14.43 28.40 -6.50
C THR A 475 -15.23 29.40 -7.31
N THR A 476 -15.11 30.69 -6.98
CA THR A 476 -15.77 31.79 -7.72
C THR A 476 -15.31 31.92 -9.18
N GLU A 477 -14.17 31.34 -9.54
CA GLU A 477 -13.56 31.41 -10.87
C GLU A 477 -13.81 30.15 -11.72
N GLY A 478 -14.73 29.27 -11.30
CA GLY A 478 -15.04 28.03 -12.02
C GLY A 478 -13.99 26.92 -11.85
N MET A 479 -13.01 27.10 -10.98
CA MET A 479 -12.07 26.06 -10.54
C MET A 479 -12.65 25.24 -9.39
N THR A 480 -12.05 24.10 -9.06
CA THR A 480 -12.44 23.27 -7.92
C THR A 480 -11.35 23.25 -6.85
N ARG A 481 -11.70 23.61 -5.62
CA ARG A 481 -10.80 23.45 -4.46
C ARG A 481 -11.04 22.12 -3.79
N VAL A 482 -9.98 21.34 -3.57
CA VAL A 482 -9.99 20.10 -2.79
C VAL A 482 -9.24 20.35 -1.48
N ALA A 483 -9.92 20.22 -0.36
CA ALA A 483 -9.35 20.27 0.98
C ALA A 483 -9.12 18.83 1.48
N VAL A 484 -7.93 18.58 2.01
CA VAL A 484 -7.51 17.33 2.66
C VAL A 484 -7.12 17.67 4.08
N ASP A 485 -7.96 17.29 5.03
CA ASP A 485 -7.70 17.42 6.47
C ASP A 485 -7.12 16.11 7.01
N ILE A 486 -6.03 16.17 7.76
CA ILE A 486 -5.35 15.01 8.37
C ILE A 486 -5.62 15.07 9.89
N PRO A 487 -6.66 14.37 10.40
CA PRO A 487 -7.02 14.39 11.81
C PRO A 487 -6.18 13.40 12.63
N HIS A 488 -4.86 13.51 12.63
CA HIS A 488 -3.99 12.67 13.46
C HIS A 488 -3.53 13.40 14.74
N PRO A 489 -3.63 12.80 15.95
CA PRO A 489 -3.25 13.45 17.20
C PRO A 489 -1.79 13.95 17.24
N ASP A 490 -0.88 13.17 16.65
CA ASP A 490 0.56 13.48 16.60
C ASP A 490 0.96 14.28 15.34
N PHE A 491 0.04 14.47 14.39
CA PHE A 491 0.31 15.14 13.11
C PHE A 491 -0.96 15.75 12.54
N PHE A 492 -1.31 16.95 13.00
CA PHE A 492 -2.42 17.71 12.42
C PHE A 492 -1.94 18.48 11.19
N GLY A 493 -2.60 18.26 10.06
CA GLY A 493 -2.26 18.92 8.81
C GLY A 493 -3.48 19.23 7.95
N ARG A 494 -3.45 20.35 7.23
CA ARG A 494 -4.43 20.69 6.19
C ARG A 494 -3.70 20.99 4.90
N ILE A 495 -4.14 20.38 3.82
CA ILE A 495 -3.68 20.66 2.46
C ILE A 495 -4.91 21.08 1.64
N ASN A 496 -4.81 22.22 0.96
CA ASN A 496 -5.80 22.66 -0.03
C ASN A 496 -5.11 22.69 -1.39
N LEU A 497 -5.71 22.05 -2.39
CA LEU A 497 -5.28 22.12 -3.79
C LEU A 497 -6.41 22.71 -4.62
N VAL A 498 -6.09 23.56 -5.60
CA VAL A 498 -7.03 24.16 -6.53
C VAL A 498 -6.74 23.65 -7.93
N PHE A 499 -7.76 23.11 -8.58
CA PHE A 499 -7.68 22.50 -9.90
C PHE A 499 -8.53 23.28 -10.90
N ASP A 500 -8.01 23.44 -12.12
CA ASP A 500 -8.81 23.99 -13.22
C ASP A 500 -9.87 22.99 -13.72
N ALA A 501 -10.69 23.42 -14.69
CA ALA A 501 -11.76 22.58 -15.25
C ALA A 501 -11.26 21.30 -15.95
N LYS A 502 -9.96 21.22 -16.27
CA LYS A 502 -9.32 20.02 -16.86
C LYS A 502 -8.65 19.15 -15.79
N GLY A 503 -8.71 19.55 -14.52
CA GLY A 503 -8.09 18.85 -13.41
C GLY A 503 -6.60 19.18 -13.21
N ALA A 504 -6.05 20.18 -13.92
CA ALA A 504 -4.64 20.54 -13.73
C ALA A 504 -4.47 21.37 -12.45
N PRO A 505 -3.47 21.07 -11.61
CA PRO A 505 -3.24 21.80 -10.37
C PRO A 505 -2.75 23.22 -10.69
N LYS A 506 -3.31 24.22 -9.99
CA LYS A 506 -2.95 25.63 -10.13
C LYS A 506 -2.31 26.17 -8.88
N ASN A 507 -3.01 26.09 -7.75
CA ASN A 507 -2.57 26.70 -6.52
C ASN A 507 -2.75 25.72 -5.37
N GLY A 508 -1.99 25.90 -4.31
CA GLY A 508 -2.16 25.13 -3.10
C GLY A 508 -1.81 25.92 -1.84
N PHE A 509 -2.35 25.45 -0.73
CA PHE A 509 -1.98 25.86 0.60
C PHE A 509 -1.74 24.61 1.43
N PHE A 510 -0.72 24.62 2.27
CA PHE A 510 -0.51 23.57 3.25
C PHE A 510 -0.22 24.20 4.60
N ALA A 511 -0.67 23.55 5.67
CA ALA A 511 -0.30 23.83 7.05
C ALA A 511 -0.11 22.50 7.73
N VAL A 512 1.13 22.11 7.96
CA VAL A 512 1.51 20.76 8.36
C VAL A 512 2.71 20.85 9.31
N GLY A 513 2.59 20.27 10.51
CA GLY A 513 3.72 20.17 11.44
C GLY A 513 4.34 21.51 11.88
N GLY A 514 3.53 22.58 11.98
CA GLY A 514 3.99 23.93 12.36
C GLY A 514 4.51 24.78 11.20
N VAL A 515 4.71 24.19 10.02
CA VAL A 515 5.06 24.89 8.79
C VAL A 515 3.80 25.16 8.00
N GLN A 516 3.64 26.38 7.49
CA GLN A 516 2.57 26.71 6.56
C GLN A 516 3.14 27.31 5.28
N GLY A 517 2.44 27.13 4.18
CA GLY A 517 2.89 27.72 2.93
C GLY A 517 1.83 27.71 1.85
N THR A 518 2.12 28.49 0.82
CA THR A 518 1.35 28.55 -0.41
C THR A 518 2.24 28.16 -1.57
N LEU A 519 1.65 27.52 -2.56
CA LEU A 519 2.29 27.22 -3.82
C LEU A 519 1.41 27.70 -4.97
N THR A 520 2.05 28.20 -6.02
CA THR A 520 1.43 28.54 -7.29
C THR A 520 2.18 27.81 -8.38
N ILE A 521 1.48 27.02 -9.18
CA ILE A 521 2.02 26.21 -10.27
C ILE A 521 1.72 26.96 -11.57
N SER A 522 2.77 27.55 -12.15
CA SER A 522 2.68 28.24 -13.44
C SER A 522 2.82 27.28 -14.61
N GLU A 523 3.48 26.14 -14.41
CA GLU A 523 3.62 25.08 -15.41
C GLU A 523 3.53 23.69 -14.79
N TRP A 524 2.67 22.84 -15.36
CA TRP A 524 2.53 21.42 -15.03
C TRP A 524 2.30 20.65 -16.33
N ARG A 525 3.35 20.06 -16.88
CA ARG A 525 3.31 19.41 -18.20
C ARG A 525 4.05 18.09 -18.15
N LEU A 526 3.38 17.01 -18.47
CA LEU A 526 4.00 15.70 -18.69
C LEU A 526 4.29 15.52 -20.18
N ASP A 527 5.43 14.92 -20.49
CA ASP A 527 5.82 14.49 -21.83
C ASP A 527 5.63 15.56 -22.92
N ALA A 528 5.99 16.81 -22.59
CA ALA A 528 5.87 17.94 -23.49
C ALA A 528 7.16 18.15 -24.28
N GLU A 529 7.06 18.61 -25.52
CA GLU A 529 8.22 18.97 -26.35
C GLU A 529 9.19 19.87 -25.57
N THR A 530 10.42 19.38 -25.41
CA THR A 530 11.45 20.03 -24.60
C THR A 530 12.78 19.91 -25.34
N PRO A 531 13.28 20.99 -25.96
CA PRO A 531 14.54 20.99 -26.68
C PRO A 531 15.71 20.55 -25.79
N GLU A 532 16.70 19.87 -26.38
CA GLU A 532 17.90 19.42 -25.65
C GLU A 532 18.62 20.56 -24.91
N ALA A 533 18.60 21.77 -25.49
CA ALA A 533 19.20 22.97 -24.91
C ALA A 533 18.57 23.36 -23.55
N ASP A 534 17.32 22.99 -23.27
CA ASP A 534 16.62 23.33 -22.03
C ASP A 534 17.15 22.55 -20.80
N PHE A 535 17.92 21.48 -21.04
CA PHE A 535 18.63 20.71 -20.01
C PHE A 535 20.08 21.17 -19.82
N GLY A 536 20.59 21.98 -20.75
CA GLY A 536 21.95 22.50 -20.74
C GLY A 536 22.16 23.62 -19.71
N PRO A 537 23.42 24.00 -19.48
CA PRO A 537 23.74 25.10 -18.57
C PRO A 537 23.19 26.44 -19.10
N PRO A 538 22.96 27.44 -18.21
CA PRO A 538 22.47 28.75 -18.61
C PRO A 538 23.38 29.42 -19.65
N ALA A 539 22.79 30.00 -20.70
CA ALA A 539 23.53 30.72 -21.73
C ALA A 539 24.24 31.98 -21.18
N GLY A 540 25.34 32.37 -21.81
CA GLY A 540 26.05 33.62 -21.49
C GLY A 540 27.00 33.54 -20.30
N ARG A 541 27.23 32.36 -19.72
CA ARG A 541 28.21 32.13 -18.64
C ARG A 541 29.47 31.45 -19.14
N THR A 542 30.62 31.83 -18.59
CA THR A 542 31.89 31.16 -18.88
C THR A 542 31.98 29.86 -18.09
N ALA A 543 31.93 28.73 -18.78
CA ALA A 543 32.04 27.41 -18.17
C ALA A 543 33.47 27.12 -17.71
N ARG A 544 33.62 26.63 -16.48
CA ARG A 544 34.84 26.02 -15.99
C ARG A 544 34.70 24.51 -16.01
N GLU A 545 35.54 23.85 -16.79
CA GLU A 545 35.58 22.38 -16.82
C GLU A 545 36.19 21.82 -15.54
N VAL A 546 35.55 20.80 -14.99
CA VAL A 546 35.96 20.09 -13.77
C VAL A 546 35.71 18.58 -13.93
N ASN A 547 36.15 17.77 -12.98
CA ASN A 547 35.83 16.34 -12.99
C ASN A 547 34.33 16.12 -12.88
N GLN A 548 33.80 15.20 -13.69
CA GLN A 548 32.40 14.78 -13.67
C GLN A 548 31.95 14.39 -12.26
N GLU A 549 32.75 13.59 -11.57
CA GLU A 549 32.44 13.04 -10.26
C GLU A 549 32.28 14.13 -9.18
N ASP A 550 33.04 15.21 -9.25
CA ASP A 550 32.95 16.31 -8.28
C ASP A 550 31.57 16.98 -8.35
N VAL A 551 31.08 17.26 -9.57
CA VAL A 551 29.75 17.86 -9.77
C VAL A 551 28.65 16.89 -9.33
N LEU A 552 28.76 15.61 -9.67
CA LEU A 552 27.78 14.58 -9.28
C LEU A 552 27.71 14.41 -7.75
N ARG A 553 28.85 14.39 -7.06
CA ARG A 553 28.91 14.33 -5.59
C ARG A 553 28.32 15.58 -4.94
N MET A 554 28.55 16.76 -5.49
CA MET A 554 27.93 17.99 -5.01
C MET A 554 26.41 17.96 -5.14
N VAL A 555 25.89 17.50 -6.29
CA VAL A 555 24.44 17.32 -6.47
C VAL A 555 23.90 16.28 -5.50
N ALA A 556 24.57 15.12 -5.38
CA ALA A 556 24.16 14.06 -4.46
C ALA A 556 24.11 14.54 -2.99
N ALA A 557 25.04 15.41 -2.57
CA ALA A 557 25.03 16.01 -1.24
C ALA A 557 23.78 16.87 -0.98
N ILE A 558 23.28 17.60 -1.99
CA ILE A 558 22.02 18.35 -1.88
C ILE A 558 20.84 17.39 -1.64
N PHE A 559 20.76 16.31 -2.40
CA PHE A 559 19.70 15.31 -2.25
C PHE A 559 19.78 14.54 -0.92
N ASN A 560 20.98 14.12 -0.51
CA ASN A 560 21.19 13.50 0.81
C ASN A 560 20.66 14.42 1.92
N ARG A 561 21.00 15.72 1.88
CA ARG A 561 20.55 16.69 2.88
C ARG A 561 19.03 16.88 2.91
N LEU A 562 18.39 16.88 1.74
CA LEU A 562 16.92 16.97 1.64
C LEU A 562 16.25 15.73 2.24
N LEU A 563 16.77 14.54 1.94
CA LEU A 563 16.22 13.26 2.41
C LEU A 563 16.49 12.99 3.90
N GLU A 564 17.58 13.54 4.46
CA GLU A 564 17.84 13.53 5.90
C GLU A 564 16.71 14.18 6.70
N SER A 565 16.10 15.23 6.15
CA SER A 565 15.03 16.00 6.82
C SER A 565 13.68 15.27 6.88
N ILE A 566 13.54 14.17 6.12
CA ILE A 566 12.36 13.34 6.11
C ILE A 566 12.53 12.24 7.16
N ASN A 567 11.76 12.33 8.25
CA ASN A 567 11.56 11.23 9.19
C ASN A 567 10.41 10.36 8.66
N LEU A 568 10.73 9.15 8.22
CA LEU A 568 9.76 8.10 7.85
C LEU A 568 9.58 7.12 9.00
#